data_AF-A0A2U1PLV5-F1
#
_entry.id   AF-A0A2U1PLV5-F1
#
_cell.length_a   1.000
_cell.length_b   1.000
_cell.length_c   1.000
_cell.angle_alpha   90.00
_cell.angle_beta   90.00
_cell.angle_gamma   90.00
#
_symmetry.space_group_name_H-M   'P 1'
#
loop_
_entity.id
_entity.type
_entity.pdbx_description
1 polymer ?
#
loop_
_entity_poly.entity_id
_entity_poly.type
_entity_poly.pdbx_seq_one_letter_code
_entity_poly.pdbx_strand_id
1 'polypeptide(L)'
;MSWKHTISYPGFTDAFLLVIYKQACCLYRQNKLDEALASLKGLEKGSATMLLESQILLCQGKMDASVDIYQKLQKSKIKSLEINLVAGLVSAGRASEVLGVLDAMRVKATSSFMLAYNTACALVEKNNLSDAEQLLLIGQETLMDENLADDKIEIELAPVAVQLAYVQ
;
A
#
# COMPACT_ATOMS: atom_id res chain seq x y z
N MET A 1 -2.14 -7.65 6.89
CA MET A 1 -2.74 -6.38 6.42
C MET A 1 -3.47 -6.59 5.10
N SER A 2 -4.72 -6.16 5.02
CA SER A 2 -5.54 -6.24 3.80
C SER A 2 -5.39 -4.97 2.97
N TRP A 3 -4.67 -5.03 1.85
CA TRP A 3 -4.42 -3.90 0.92
C TRP A 3 -5.67 -3.36 0.18
N LYS A 4 -6.89 -3.73 0.64
CA LYS A 4 -8.15 -3.49 -0.09
C LYS A 4 -8.86 -2.19 0.29
N HIS A 5 -8.29 -1.37 1.19
CA HIS A 5 -9.00 -0.24 1.79
C HIS A 5 -8.87 1.11 1.06
N THR A 6 -8.05 1.25 0.02
CA THR A 6 -7.86 2.53 -0.69
C THR A 6 -8.33 2.44 -2.14
N ILE A 7 -9.61 2.73 -2.39
CA ILE A 7 -10.13 2.97 -3.74
C ILE A 7 -10.38 4.48 -3.88
N SER A 8 -9.71 5.12 -4.84
CA SER A 8 -9.99 6.50 -5.23
C SER A 8 -11.10 6.52 -6.29
N TYR A 9 -12.05 7.46 -6.20
CA TYR A 9 -13.12 7.64 -7.19
C TYR A 9 -12.72 8.70 -8.22
N PRO A 10 -12.51 8.33 -9.48
CA PRO A 10 -12.12 9.27 -10.55
C PRO A 10 -13.28 10.13 -11.06
N GLY A 11 -12.92 11.27 -11.66
CA GLY A 11 -13.82 12.14 -12.43
C GLY A 11 -14.09 11.59 -13.83
N PHE A 12 -14.68 10.39 -13.95
CA PHE A 12 -15.20 9.92 -15.23
C PHE A 12 -16.38 10.79 -15.64
N THR A 13 -16.34 11.35 -16.85
CA THR A 13 -17.44 12.11 -17.46
C THR A 13 -18.45 11.20 -18.14
N ASP A 14 -18.05 9.98 -18.49
CA ASP A 14 -18.88 8.96 -19.12
C ASP A 14 -19.35 7.93 -18.08
N ALA A 15 -20.67 7.77 -17.96
CA ALA A 15 -21.29 6.86 -16.98
C ALA A 15 -20.99 5.38 -17.28
N PHE A 16 -20.83 4.99 -18.54
CA PHE A 16 -20.49 3.63 -18.93
C PHE A 16 -19.06 3.28 -18.52
N LEU A 17 -18.09 4.19 -18.72
CA LEU A 17 -16.71 3.99 -18.26
C LEU A 17 -16.62 3.90 -16.73
N LEU A 18 -17.41 4.70 -16.01
CA LEU A 18 -17.51 4.61 -14.55
C LEU A 18 -18.04 3.24 -14.09
N VAL A 19 -19.03 2.68 -14.78
CA VAL A 19 -19.57 1.35 -14.48
C VAL A 19 -18.51 0.27 -14.66
N ILE A 20 -17.75 0.30 -15.76
CA ILE A 20 -16.65 -0.65 -16.01
C ILE A 20 -15.59 -0.56 -14.91
N TYR A 21 -15.19 0.66 -14.51
CA TYR A 21 -14.24 0.84 -13.42
C TYR A 21 -14.75 0.27 -12.09
N LYS A 22 -16.02 0.53 -11.75
CA LYS A 22 -16.63 -0.03 -10.53
C LYS A 22 -16.71 -1.56 -10.58
N GLN A 23 -16.99 -2.14 -11.75
CA GLN A 23 -16.95 -3.59 -11.94
C GLN A 23 -15.54 -4.14 -11.70
N ALA A 24 -14.50 -3.50 -12.23
CA ALA A 24 -13.11 -3.90 -11.98
C ALA A 24 -12.76 -3.85 -10.47
N CYS A 25 -13.19 -2.80 -9.75
CA CYS A 25 -13.04 -2.71 -8.29
C CYS A 25 -13.74 -3.87 -7.55
N CYS A 26 -14.95 -4.25 -7.98
CA CYS A 26 -15.67 -5.38 -7.39
C CYS A 26 -14.94 -6.70 -7.63
N LEU A 27 -14.46 -6.94 -8.86
CA LEU A 27 -13.70 -8.13 -9.23
C LEU A 27 -12.40 -8.23 -8.41
N TYR A 28 -11.67 -7.13 -8.27
CA TYR A 28 -10.48 -7.05 -7.41
C TYR A 28 -10.80 -7.42 -5.95
N ARG A 29 -11.87 -6.88 -5.38
CA ARG A 29 -12.29 -7.22 -4.01
C ARG A 29 -12.64 -8.70 -3.83
N GLN A 30 -13.20 -9.32 -4.87
CA GLN A 30 -13.49 -10.76 -4.94
C GLN A 30 -12.27 -11.64 -5.27
N ASN A 31 -11.07 -11.05 -5.37
CA ASN A 31 -9.83 -11.74 -5.75
C ASN A 31 -9.84 -12.34 -7.17
N LYS A 32 -10.73 -11.86 -8.05
CA LYS A 32 -10.78 -12.23 -9.47
C LYS A 32 -9.82 -11.35 -10.28
N LEU A 33 -8.53 -11.51 -10.02
CA LEU A 33 -7.49 -10.56 -10.44
C LEU A 33 -7.38 -10.42 -11.97
N ASP A 34 -7.42 -11.53 -12.71
CA ASP A 34 -7.33 -11.49 -14.18
C ASP A 34 -8.58 -10.85 -14.83
N GLU A 35 -9.77 -11.14 -14.31
CA GLU A 35 -11.01 -10.51 -14.76
C GLU A 35 -11.01 -8.99 -14.47
N ALA A 36 -10.49 -8.59 -13.30
CA ALA A 36 -10.36 -7.18 -12.93
C ALA A 36 -9.40 -6.46 -13.89
N LEU A 37 -8.23 -7.05 -14.16
CA LEU A 37 -7.24 -6.47 -15.08
C LEU A 37 -7.75 -6.41 -16.53
N ALA A 38 -8.46 -7.44 -16.98
CA ALA A 38 -9.09 -7.46 -18.30
C ALA A 38 -10.12 -6.32 -18.45
N SER A 39 -10.89 -6.06 -17.39
CA SER A 39 -11.88 -4.98 -17.36
C SER A 39 -11.25 -3.58 -17.49
N LEU A 40 -9.98 -3.42 -17.09
CA LEU A 40 -9.25 -2.16 -17.20
C LEU A 40 -8.69 -1.87 -18.60
N LYS A 41 -8.52 -2.87 -19.47
CA LYS A 41 -7.83 -2.72 -20.77
C LYS A 41 -8.47 -1.70 -21.72
N GLY A 42 -9.78 -1.49 -21.62
CA GLY A 42 -10.52 -0.55 -22.46
C GLY A 42 -10.68 0.85 -21.86
N LEU A 43 -10.21 1.07 -20.63
CA LEU A 43 -10.32 2.36 -19.96
C LEU A 43 -9.10 3.23 -20.25
N GLU A 44 -9.31 4.55 -20.23
CA GLU A 44 -8.21 5.51 -20.28
C GLU A 44 -7.23 5.28 -19.12
N LYS A 45 -5.93 5.37 -19.40
CA LYS A 45 -4.86 5.28 -18.39
C LYS A 45 -4.76 6.58 -17.60
N GLY A 46 -5.70 6.80 -16.69
CA GLY A 46 -5.67 7.84 -15.67
C GLY A 46 -5.16 7.33 -14.32
N SER A 47 -4.96 8.25 -13.37
CA SER A 47 -4.38 7.91 -12.06
C SER A 47 -5.16 6.85 -11.29
N ALA A 48 -6.50 6.83 -11.41
CA ALA A 48 -7.34 5.85 -10.72
C ALA A 48 -7.27 4.44 -11.33
N THR A 49 -7.25 4.34 -12.66
CA THR A 49 -7.12 3.04 -13.35
C THR A 49 -5.72 2.47 -13.14
N MET A 50 -4.69 3.32 -13.20
CA MET A 50 -3.31 2.94 -12.86
C MET A 50 -3.16 2.50 -11.40
N LEU A 51 -3.80 3.20 -10.45
CA LEU A 51 -3.76 2.81 -9.04
C LEU A 51 -4.35 1.40 -8.83
N LEU A 52 -5.50 1.12 -9.42
CA LEU A 52 -6.14 -0.19 -9.32
C LEU A 52 -5.31 -1.27 -10.04
N GLU A 53 -4.73 -0.94 -11.20
CA GLU A 53 -3.80 -1.82 -11.92
C GLU A 53 -2.60 -2.21 -11.05
N SER A 54 -1.94 -1.26 -10.38
CA SER A 54 -0.88 -1.54 -9.42
C SER A 54 -1.31 -2.49 -8.31
N GLN A 55 -2.46 -2.21 -7.67
CA GLN A 55 -2.98 -3.05 -6.59
C GLN A 55 -3.25 -4.49 -7.05
N ILE A 56 -3.81 -4.65 -8.24
CA ILE A 56 -4.04 -5.98 -8.85
C ILE A 56 -2.70 -6.69 -9.10
N LEU A 57 -1.73 -6.00 -9.71
CA LEU A 57 -0.41 -6.56 -10.00
C LEU A 57 0.33 -6.99 -8.73
N LEU A 58 0.24 -6.20 -7.66
CA LEU A 58 0.81 -6.55 -6.36
C LEU A 58 0.18 -7.85 -5.82
N CYS A 59 -1.15 -7.98 -5.86
CA CYS A 59 -1.85 -9.21 -5.46
C CYS A 59 -1.53 -10.42 -6.37
N GLN A 60 -1.16 -10.19 -7.63
CA GLN A 60 -0.70 -11.24 -8.54
C GLN A 60 0.76 -11.66 -8.31
N GLY A 61 1.47 -11.04 -7.36
CA GLY A 61 2.90 -11.28 -7.16
C GLY A 61 3.78 -10.69 -8.25
N LYS A 62 3.29 -9.68 -8.98
CA LYS A 62 4.05 -8.94 -10.00
C LYS A 62 4.58 -7.64 -9.40
N MET A 63 5.40 -7.74 -8.35
CA MET A 63 5.78 -6.61 -7.51
C MET A 63 6.50 -5.50 -8.28
N ASP A 64 7.47 -5.84 -9.14
CA ASP A 64 8.21 -4.83 -9.92
C ASP A 64 7.29 -4.01 -10.84
N ALA A 65 6.41 -4.70 -11.57
CA ALA A 65 5.44 -4.03 -12.44
C ALA A 65 4.48 -3.12 -11.65
N SER A 66 4.08 -3.53 -10.45
CA SER A 66 3.28 -2.71 -9.54
C SER A 66 4.04 -1.46 -9.09
N VAL A 67 5.29 -1.62 -8.65
CA VAL A 67 6.17 -0.52 -8.18
C VAL A 67 6.40 0.51 -9.29
N ASP A 68 6.68 0.07 -10.52
CA ASP A 68 6.90 0.96 -11.66
C ASP A 68 5.70 1.89 -11.92
N ILE A 69 4.47 1.38 -11.73
CA ILE A 69 3.26 2.19 -11.87
C ILE A 69 3.10 3.13 -10.67
N TYR A 70 3.34 2.67 -9.43
CA TYR A 70 3.30 3.55 -8.25
C TYR A 70 4.29 4.70 -8.35
N GLN A 71 5.50 4.46 -8.85
CA GLN A 71 6.51 5.50 -9.08
C GLN A 71 6.02 6.57 -10.07
N LYS A 72 5.32 6.17 -11.15
CA LYS A 72 4.69 7.10 -12.10
C LYS A 72 3.57 7.93 -11.45
N LEU A 73 2.93 7.39 -10.41
CA LEU A 73 1.85 8.05 -9.69
C LEU A 73 2.33 9.03 -8.60
N GLN A 74 3.62 9.15 -8.28
CA GLN A 74 4.10 9.98 -7.16
C GLN A 74 3.67 11.45 -7.23
N LYS A 75 3.49 12.00 -8.44
CA LYS A 75 3.03 13.39 -8.64
C LYS A 75 1.52 13.55 -8.59
N SER A 76 0.77 12.45 -8.49
CA SER A 76 -0.68 12.48 -8.37
C SER A 76 -1.10 12.82 -6.94
N LYS A 77 -2.25 13.48 -6.78
CA LYS A 77 -2.82 13.80 -5.46
C LYS A 77 -3.58 12.61 -4.85
N ILE A 78 -3.08 11.39 -5.03
CA ILE A 78 -3.68 10.18 -4.46
C ILE A 78 -3.34 10.13 -2.98
N LYS A 79 -4.37 10.06 -2.14
CA LYS A 79 -4.21 9.90 -0.70
C LYS A 79 -3.53 8.57 -0.38
N SER A 80 -2.54 8.59 0.51
CA SER A 80 -1.90 7.38 1.03
C SER A 80 -1.19 6.55 -0.05
N LEU A 81 -0.72 7.19 -1.12
CA LEU A 81 0.04 6.53 -2.18
C LEU A 81 1.36 5.97 -1.65
N GLU A 82 2.01 6.71 -0.77
CA GLU A 82 3.28 6.38 -0.12
C GLU A 82 3.24 5.04 0.62
N ILE A 83 2.12 4.73 1.30
CA ILE A 83 1.93 3.46 2.00
C ILE A 83 2.02 2.29 1.02
N ASN A 84 1.31 2.39 -0.10
CA ASN A 84 1.25 1.35 -1.12
C ASN A 84 2.58 1.21 -1.88
N LEU A 85 3.25 2.33 -2.16
CA LEU A 85 4.55 2.30 -2.82
C LEU A 85 5.63 1.65 -1.93
N VAL A 86 5.71 2.02 -0.65
CA VAL A 86 6.67 1.41 0.29
C VAL A 86 6.40 -0.08 0.45
N ALA A 87 5.14 -0.47 0.59
CA ALA A 87 4.76 -1.88 0.63
C ALA A 87 5.17 -2.67 -0.62
N GLY A 88 4.97 -2.07 -1.80
CA GLY A 88 5.38 -2.66 -3.07
C GLY A 88 6.90 -2.83 -3.15
N LEU A 89 7.67 -1.85 -2.68
CA LEU A 89 9.14 -1.91 -2.66
C LEU A 89 9.64 -3.03 -1.74
N VAL A 90 9.11 -3.12 -0.51
CA VAL A 90 9.44 -4.21 0.42
C VAL A 90 9.08 -5.56 -0.19
N SER A 91 7.86 -5.70 -0.72
CA SER A 91 7.43 -6.95 -1.37
C SER A 91 8.28 -7.34 -2.58
N ALA A 92 8.92 -6.37 -3.25
CA ALA A 92 9.84 -6.59 -4.37
C ALA A 92 11.29 -6.88 -3.93
N GLY A 93 11.59 -6.92 -2.62
CA GLY A 93 12.96 -7.04 -2.11
C GLY A 93 13.82 -5.79 -2.35
N ARG A 94 13.18 -4.64 -2.57
CA ARG A 94 13.81 -3.34 -2.88
C ARG A 94 13.88 -2.44 -1.65
N ALA A 95 14.09 -3.02 -0.46
CA ALA A 95 14.16 -2.31 0.81
C ALA A 95 15.17 -1.14 0.83
N SER A 96 16.25 -1.22 0.04
CA SER A 96 17.23 -0.15 -0.08
C SER A 96 16.67 1.17 -0.63
N GLU A 97 15.55 1.13 -1.36
CA GLU A 97 14.93 2.31 -1.99
C GLU A 97 13.93 3.03 -1.08
N VAL A 98 13.44 2.38 -0.02
CA VAL A 98 12.32 2.85 0.80
C VAL A 98 12.58 4.24 1.39
N LEU A 99 13.73 4.45 2.04
CA LEU A 99 14.05 5.73 2.67
C LEU A 99 14.20 6.85 1.63
N GLY A 100 14.85 6.57 0.50
CA GLY A 100 15.02 7.55 -0.58
C GLY A 100 13.68 7.98 -1.21
N VAL A 101 12.73 7.05 -1.31
CA VAL A 101 11.37 7.35 -1.79
C VAL A 101 10.59 8.19 -0.78
N LEU A 102 10.66 7.87 0.52
CA LEU A 102 10.01 8.67 1.57
C LEU A 102 10.54 10.11 1.60
N ASP A 103 11.86 10.27 1.49
CA ASP A 103 12.51 11.58 1.42
C ASP A 103 12.07 12.37 0.18
N ALA A 104 12.03 11.74 -0.99
CA ALA A 104 11.58 12.37 -2.23
C ALA A 104 10.11 12.83 -2.15
N MET A 105 9.25 12.05 -1.48
CA MET A 105 7.85 12.38 -1.23
C MET A 105 7.66 13.34 -0.04
N ARG A 106 8.73 13.64 0.72
CA ARG A 106 8.73 14.46 1.94
C ARG A 106 7.78 13.94 3.02
N VAL A 107 7.70 12.62 3.16
CA VAL A 107 6.87 11.95 4.17
C VAL A 107 7.77 11.27 5.19
N LYS A 108 7.42 11.38 6.47
CA LYS A 108 8.16 10.67 7.53
C LYS A 108 7.66 9.24 7.62
N ALA A 109 8.56 8.29 7.91
CA ALA A 109 8.18 6.91 8.19
C ALA A 109 7.14 6.80 9.33
N THR A 110 7.17 7.74 10.28
CA THR A 110 6.25 7.80 11.43
C THR A 110 4.95 8.55 11.14
N SER A 111 4.67 8.94 9.90
CA SER A 111 3.44 9.69 9.56
C SER A 111 2.15 8.86 9.65
N SER A 112 2.25 7.54 9.71
CA SER A 112 1.14 6.62 10.01
C SER A 112 1.70 5.29 10.52
N PHE A 113 0.89 4.51 11.23
CA PHE A 113 1.31 3.20 11.70
C PHE A 113 1.68 2.25 10.54
N MET A 114 0.94 2.31 9.42
CA MET A 114 1.23 1.49 8.22
C MET A 114 2.57 1.85 7.58
N LEU A 115 2.94 3.14 7.54
CA LEU A 115 4.26 3.55 7.05
C LEU A 115 5.36 3.10 8.00
N ALA A 116 5.16 3.21 9.31
CA ALA A 116 6.12 2.79 10.31
C ALA A 116 6.37 1.28 10.20
N TYR A 117 5.29 0.50 10.10
CA TYR A 117 5.34 -0.95 9.89
C TYR A 117 6.07 -1.35 8.59
N ASN A 118 5.67 -0.78 7.44
CA ASN A 118 6.30 -1.14 6.16
C ASN A 118 7.78 -0.72 6.13
N THR A 119 8.12 0.42 6.72
CA THR A 119 9.52 0.88 6.81
C THR A 119 10.34 -0.01 7.76
N ALA A 120 9.75 -0.47 8.86
CA ALA A 120 10.39 -1.44 9.75
C ALA A 120 10.69 -2.76 9.02
N CYS A 121 9.76 -3.26 8.18
CA CYS A 121 10.00 -4.44 7.34
C CYS A 121 11.22 -4.24 6.41
N ALA A 122 11.36 -3.05 5.81
CA ALA A 122 12.52 -2.71 4.99
C ALA A 122 13.84 -2.70 5.81
N LEU A 123 13.79 -2.24 7.06
CA LEU A 123 14.95 -2.27 7.95
C LEU A 123 15.33 -3.69 8.36
N VAL A 124 14.34 -4.57 8.56
CA VAL A 124 14.55 -6.00 8.85
C VAL A 124 15.25 -6.70 7.68
N GLU A 125 14.82 -6.47 6.44
CA GLU A 125 15.50 -7.00 5.25
C GLU A 125 16.96 -6.54 5.14
N LYS A 126 17.26 -5.36 5.70
CA LYS A 126 18.61 -4.79 5.77
C LYS A 126 19.37 -5.17 7.05
N ASN A 127 18.83 -6.08 7.86
CA ASN A 127 19.38 -6.51 9.14
C ASN A 127 19.60 -5.38 10.17
N ASN A 128 18.84 -4.29 10.06
CA ASN A 128 18.84 -3.20 11.03
C ASN A 128 17.68 -3.36 12.02
N LEU A 129 17.82 -4.33 12.92
CA LEU A 129 16.73 -4.77 13.80
C LEU A 129 16.37 -3.75 14.88
N SER A 130 17.36 -2.99 15.40
CA SER A 130 17.12 -2.00 16.45
C SER A 130 16.24 -0.83 15.97
N ASP A 131 16.54 -0.28 14.79
CA ASP A 131 15.71 0.79 14.21
C ASP A 131 14.33 0.26 13.78
N ALA A 132 14.26 -1.02 13.35
CA ALA A 132 12.99 -1.66 13.03
C ALA A 132 12.09 -1.80 14.26
N GLU A 133 12.63 -2.26 15.39
CA GLU A 133 11.91 -2.35 16.66
C GLU A 133 11.36 -0.99 17.09
N GLN A 134 12.20 0.06 17.05
CA GLN A 134 11.77 1.42 17.40
C GLN A 134 10.61 1.90 16.51
N LEU A 135 10.67 1.67 15.20
CA LEU A 135 9.56 2.06 14.31
C LEU A 135 8.29 1.25 14.57
N LEU A 136 8.39 -0.03 14.91
CA LEU A 136 7.22 -0.86 15.23
C LEU A 136 6.54 -0.37 16.50
N LEU A 137 7.31 -0.01 17.54
CA LEU A 137 6.77 0.56 18.78
C LEU A 137 6.06 1.90 18.53
N ILE A 138 6.68 2.80 17.76
CA ILE A 138 6.05 4.08 17.37
C ILE A 138 4.77 3.83 16.56
N GLY A 139 4.79 2.85 15.64
CA GLY A 139 3.62 2.49 14.86
C GLY A 139 2.48 1.97 15.74
N GLN A 140 2.79 1.11 16.72
CA GLN A 140 1.83 0.61 17.70
C GLN A 140 1.19 1.75 18.50
N GLU A 141 1.99 2.68 19.04
CA GLU A 141 1.48 3.87 19.74
C GLU A 141 0.57 4.71 18.83
N THR A 142 1.01 4.96 17.59
CA THR A 142 0.23 5.72 16.60
C THR A 142 -1.12 5.07 16.31
N LEU A 143 -1.18 3.73 16.21
CA LEU A 143 -2.42 2.99 15.97
C LEU A 143 -3.35 3.03 17.18
N MET A 144 -2.81 2.95 18.40
CA MET A 144 -3.59 3.04 19.64
C MET A 144 -4.21 4.42 19.85
N ASP A 145 -3.58 5.47 19.33
CA ASP A 145 -4.11 6.83 19.33
C ASP A 145 -5.21 7.05 18.26
N GLU A 146 -5.41 6.11 17.33
CA GLU A 146 -6.52 6.18 16.38
C GLU A 146 -7.85 5.88 17.08
N ASN A 147 -8.90 6.66 16.79
CA ASN A 147 -10.25 6.44 17.33
C ASN A 147 -10.97 5.27 16.65
N LEU A 148 -10.33 4.10 16.65
CA LEU A 148 -10.84 2.83 16.17
C LEU A 148 -11.48 2.04 17.32
N ALA A 149 -12.30 1.06 16.98
CA ALA A 149 -12.80 0.11 17.97
C ALA A 149 -11.69 -0.90 18.33
N ASP A 150 -11.68 -1.36 19.58
CA ASP A 150 -10.63 -2.24 20.12
C ASP A 150 -10.40 -3.49 19.27
N ASP A 151 -11.47 -4.08 18.73
CA ASP A 151 -11.40 -5.25 17.84
C ASP A 151 -10.62 -4.96 16.55
N LYS A 152 -10.75 -3.74 16.01
CA LYS A 152 -9.97 -3.30 14.84
C LYS A 152 -8.52 -3.02 15.19
N ILE A 153 -8.27 -2.41 16.35
CA ILE A 153 -6.90 -2.17 16.83
C ILE A 153 -6.17 -3.52 16.97
N GLU A 154 -6.81 -4.51 17.59
CA GLU A 154 -6.23 -5.85 17.77
C GLU A 154 -5.88 -6.52 16.42
N ILE A 155 -6.77 -6.44 15.43
CA ILE A 155 -6.53 -7.00 14.09
C ILE A 155 -5.33 -6.33 13.40
N GLU A 156 -5.21 -5.01 13.49
CA GLU A 156 -4.10 -4.27 12.86
C GLU A 156 -2.79 -4.42 13.64
N LEU A 157 -2.83 -4.67 14.96
CA LEU A 157 -1.65 -4.95 15.79
C LEU A 157 -1.10 -6.36 15.60
N ALA A 158 -1.91 -7.34 15.19
CA ALA A 158 -1.44 -8.71 14.99
C ALA A 158 -0.15 -8.83 14.14
N PRO A 159 -0.02 -8.22 12.94
CA PRO A 159 1.23 -8.24 12.18
C PRO A 159 2.38 -7.47 12.86
N VAL A 160 2.09 -6.41 13.62
CA VAL A 160 3.10 -5.65 14.36
C VAL A 160 3.70 -6.50 15.47
N ALA A 161 2.86 -7.21 16.24
CA ALA A 161 3.28 -8.10 17.31
C ALA A 161 4.18 -9.25 16.79
N VAL A 162 3.83 -9.85 15.65
CA VAL A 162 4.67 -10.86 14.99
C VAL A 162 6.02 -10.28 14.60
N GLN A 163 6.05 -9.08 14.02
CA GLN A 163 7.29 -8.46 13.58
C GLN A 163 8.17 -8.03 14.77
N LEU A 164 7.57 -7.53 15.86
CA LEU A 164 8.27 -7.21 17.11
C LEU A 164 8.94 -8.45 17.70
N ALA A 165 8.23 -9.58 17.77
CA ALA A 165 8.78 -10.83 18.25
C ALA A 165 9.95 -11.38 17.40
N TYR A 166 10.05 -10.98 16.13
CA TYR A 166 11.17 -11.36 15.25
C TYR A 166 12.42 -10.49 15.47
N VAL A 167 12.25 -9.21 15.82
CA VAL A 167 13.36 -8.25 15.93
C VAL A 167 13.97 -8.17 17.34
N GLN A 168 13.32 -8.79 18.32
CA GLN A 168 13.77 -8.95 19.71
C GLN A 168 14.64 -10.19 19.89
#